data_AF-A0A2H1VW27-F1
#
_entry.id   AF-A0A2H1VW27-F1
#
_cell.length_a   1.000
_cell.length_b   1.000
_cell.length_c   1.000
_cell.angle_alpha   90.00
_cell.angle_beta   90.00
_cell.angle_gamma   90.00
#
_symmetry.space_group_name_H-M   'P 1'
#
loop_
_entity.id
_entity.type
_entity.pdbx_description
1 polymer ?
#
loop_
_entity_poly.entity_id
_entity_poly.type
_entity_poly.pdbx_seq_one_letter_code
_entity_poly.pdbx_strand_id
1 'polypeptide(L)'
;PNFVGSFDVGDYVLFFFRETAVEYINCGKAVYSRVARVCKKDTGGKNILSQNWATYLKARLNCSIPGEFPFYFNEIQSIYKVPGDDSRFYGVFTTASTGLMGSAICTFTIGDIQKAFEGKFKEQASSSSAWLPVISSKVPEPRPGTCVNDTASLPDTVLNFIRSHPLMDSAVSHENEKPIYYKRDLFFTRLVVDKVKVDMMGHPLEYTVYYAGTSK
;
A
#
# COMPACT_ATOMS: atom_id res chain seq x y z
N PRO A 1 3.84 12.14 6.96
CA PRO A 1 3.01 11.35 6.01
C PRO A 1 1.64 12.01 5.90
N ASN A 2 0.95 11.87 4.77
CA ASN A 2 -0.43 12.33 4.57
C ASN A 2 -1.35 11.11 4.43
N PHE A 3 -2.17 10.85 5.45
CA PHE A 3 -3.11 9.72 5.47
C PHE A 3 -4.36 10.04 4.64
N VAL A 4 -4.85 9.05 3.89
CA VAL A 4 -6.01 9.20 3.00
C VAL A 4 -7.14 8.21 3.28
N GLY A 5 -6.87 7.17 4.07
CA GLY A 5 -7.90 6.24 4.56
C GLY A 5 -7.33 5.10 5.38
N SER A 6 -8.20 4.43 6.13
CA SER A 6 -7.90 3.24 6.91
C SER A 6 -9.07 2.27 6.89
N PHE A 7 -8.80 0.98 6.84
CA PHE A 7 -9.84 -0.06 6.76
C PHE A 7 -9.53 -1.22 7.70
N ASP A 8 -10.57 -1.67 8.38
CA ASP A 8 -10.59 -2.94 9.11
C ASP A 8 -10.80 -4.07 8.09
N VAL A 9 -9.85 -5.03 8.03
CA VAL A 9 -9.91 -6.18 7.11
C VAL A 9 -9.33 -7.43 7.77
N GLY A 10 -10.18 -8.41 8.06
CA GLY A 10 -9.76 -9.67 8.69
C GLY A 10 -9.06 -9.44 10.04
N ASP A 11 -7.83 -9.95 10.19
CA ASP A 11 -7.01 -9.77 11.40
C ASP A 11 -6.18 -8.48 11.41
N TYR A 12 -6.31 -7.65 10.38
CA TYR A 12 -5.46 -6.48 10.16
C TYR A 12 -6.25 -5.18 10.14
N VAL A 13 -5.55 -4.08 10.43
CA VAL A 13 -5.96 -2.73 10.05
C VAL A 13 -4.99 -2.23 8.98
N LEU A 14 -5.54 -1.80 7.85
CA LEU A 14 -4.78 -1.24 6.74
C LEU A 14 -4.81 0.29 6.79
N PHE A 15 -3.68 0.93 6.53
CA PHE A 15 -3.55 2.39 6.45
C PHE A 15 -2.97 2.80 5.10
N PHE A 16 -3.63 3.73 4.43
CA PHE A 16 -3.23 4.24 3.13
C PHE A 16 -2.77 5.68 3.27
N PHE A 17 -1.57 5.99 2.77
CA PHE A 17 -0.96 7.31 2.90
C PHE A 17 0.11 7.55 1.83
N ARG A 18 0.56 8.80 1.71
CA ARG A 18 1.77 9.16 0.96
C ARG A 18 2.83 9.76 1.88
N GLU A 19 4.09 9.46 1.57
CA GLU A 19 5.25 9.92 2.34
C GLU A 19 6.46 10.14 1.42
N THR A 20 7.48 10.84 1.91
CA THR A 20 8.78 10.92 1.24
C THR A 20 9.40 9.52 1.11
N ALA A 21 9.82 9.16 -0.10
CA ALA A 21 10.41 7.88 -0.42
C ALA A 21 11.89 7.83 -0.02
N VAL A 22 12.17 7.36 1.19
CA VAL A 22 13.55 7.24 1.71
C VAL A 22 14.41 6.31 0.85
N GLU A 23 13.82 5.30 0.23
CA GLU A 23 14.50 4.38 -0.67
C GLU A 23 14.92 5.01 -2.01
N TYR A 24 14.46 6.23 -2.29
CA TYR A 24 14.76 6.96 -3.51
C TYR A 24 15.65 8.19 -3.27
N ILE A 25 15.98 8.51 -2.02
CA ILE A 25 16.74 9.74 -1.66
C ILE A 25 18.08 9.86 -2.40
N ASN A 26 18.78 8.73 -2.62
CA ASN A 26 20.05 8.71 -3.34
C ASN A 26 19.91 9.01 -4.85
N CYS A 27 18.69 8.93 -5.40
CA CYS A 27 18.36 9.25 -6.79
C CYS A 27 17.64 10.59 -6.93
N GLY A 28 17.08 11.13 -5.84
CA GLY A 28 16.35 12.39 -5.82
C GLY A 28 15.28 12.44 -4.72
N LYS A 29 14.50 13.52 -4.69
CA LYS A 29 13.35 13.62 -3.78
C LYS A 29 12.09 13.16 -4.50
N ALA A 30 11.45 12.12 -3.97
CA ALA A 30 10.16 11.64 -4.47
C ALA A 30 9.21 11.39 -3.30
N VAL A 31 7.91 11.50 -3.57
CA VAL A 31 6.83 11.03 -2.69
C VAL A 31 6.36 9.70 -3.24
N TYR A 32 6.14 8.70 -2.39
CA TYR A 32 5.48 7.45 -2.77
C TYR A 32 4.25 7.19 -1.91
N SER A 33 3.28 6.53 -2.55
CA SER A 33 2.08 6.03 -1.91
C SER A 33 2.35 4.67 -1.26
N ARG A 34 1.77 4.48 -0.09
CA ARG A 34 1.97 3.30 0.75
C ARG A 34 0.64 2.73 1.20
N VAL A 35 0.63 1.42 1.34
CA VAL A 35 -0.27 0.71 2.24
C VAL A 35 0.57 0.16 3.39
N ALA A 36 0.15 0.43 4.62
CA ALA A 36 0.70 -0.21 5.81
C ALA A 36 -0.34 -1.13 6.44
N ARG A 37 0.12 -2.13 7.18
CA ARG A 37 -0.73 -3.01 7.98
C ARG A 37 -0.19 -3.14 9.40
N VAL A 38 -1.11 -3.38 10.32
CA VAL A 38 -0.84 -3.82 11.69
C VAL A 38 -1.82 -4.93 12.05
N CYS A 39 -1.41 -5.88 12.89
CA CYS A 39 -2.31 -6.87 13.45
C CYS A 39 -3.19 -6.23 14.53
N LYS A 40 -4.49 -6.55 14.55
CA LYS A 40 -5.41 -6.04 15.57
C LYS A 40 -5.08 -6.48 16.99
N LYS A 41 -4.46 -7.65 17.12
CA LYS A 41 -4.03 -8.26 18.39
C LYS A 41 -2.65 -7.78 18.86
N ASP A 42 -2.03 -6.84 18.15
CA ASP A 42 -0.71 -6.31 18.52
C ASP A 42 -0.80 -5.51 19.82
N THR A 43 -0.12 -6.00 20.85
CA THR A 43 -0.02 -5.39 22.18
C THR A 43 1.36 -4.76 22.42
N GLY A 44 2.21 -4.68 21.38
CA GLY A 44 3.62 -4.33 21.49
C GLY A 44 4.49 -5.50 21.95
N GLY A 45 5.79 -5.24 22.10
CA GLY A 45 6.74 -6.21 22.63
C GLY A 45 6.89 -6.11 24.16
N LYS A 46 7.57 -7.07 24.79
CA LYS A 46 7.74 -7.06 26.25
C LYS A 46 8.66 -5.95 26.75
N ASN A 47 9.88 -5.89 26.21
CA ASN A 47 10.90 -4.90 26.58
C ASN A 47 11.21 -3.98 25.39
N ILE A 48 11.48 -4.59 24.23
CA ILE A 48 11.67 -3.89 22.96
C ILE A 48 10.28 -3.58 22.38
N LEU A 49 10.05 -2.35 21.91
CA LEU A 49 8.77 -1.92 21.32
C LEU A 49 7.57 -2.06 22.29
N SER A 50 7.75 -1.88 23.60
CA SER A 50 6.66 -2.03 24.59
C SER A 50 5.53 -1.01 24.49
N GLN A 51 5.74 0.08 23.74
CA GLN A 51 4.75 1.12 23.45
C GLN A 51 4.66 1.38 21.94
N ASN A 52 5.09 0.41 21.13
CA ASN A 52 5.17 0.52 19.67
C ASN A 52 4.62 -0.74 19.02
N TRP A 53 4.13 -0.62 17.78
CA TRP A 53 3.69 -1.78 17.01
C TRP A 53 4.80 -2.81 16.82
N ALA A 54 4.53 -4.06 17.16
CA ALA A 54 5.41 -5.21 16.92
C ALA A 54 5.14 -5.90 15.56
N THR A 55 4.11 -5.46 14.84
CA THR A 55 3.65 -6.07 13.57
C THR A 55 3.55 -5.09 12.39
N TYR A 56 3.99 -3.83 12.58
CA TYR A 56 3.89 -2.79 11.55
C TYR A 56 4.78 -3.09 10.34
N LEU A 57 4.16 -3.15 9.16
CA LEU A 57 4.84 -3.22 7.86
C LEU A 57 4.18 -2.26 6.86
N LYS A 58 4.95 -1.78 5.87
CA LYS A 58 4.46 -0.97 4.74
C LYS A 58 5.02 -1.43 3.41
N ALA A 59 4.22 -1.29 2.35
CA ALA A 59 4.61 -1.58 0.97
C ALA A 59 4.27 -0.38 0.06
N ARG A 60 5.02 -0.22 -1.04
CA ARG A 60 4.71 0.79 -2.07
C ARG A 60 3.45 0.38 -2.84
N LEU A 61 2.54 1.30 -3.09
CA LEU A 61 1.46 1.12 -4.07
C LEU A 61 1.95 1.52 -5.46
N ASN A 62 1.80 0.64 -6.44
CA ASN A 62 2.15 0.92 -7.83
C ASN A 62 0.89 1.23 -8.63
N CYS A 63 0.67 2.51 -8.95
CA CYS A 63 -0.30 2.96 -9.94
C CYS A 63 0.45 3.57 -11.12
N SER A 64 0.47 2.89 -12.26
CA SER A 64 1.29 3.29 -13.41
C SER A 64 0.69 2.89 -14.73
N ILE A 65 0.93 3.67 -15.78
CA ILE A 65 0.67 3.25 -17.16
C ILE A 65 1.81 2.30 -17.57
N PRO A 66 1.51 1.08 -18.06
CA PRO A 66 2.53 0.14 -18.49
C PRO A 66 3.24 0.62 -19.77
N GLY A 67 4.46 0.14 -19.99
CA GLY A 67 5.31 0.46 -21.13
C GLY A 67 6.76 0.07 -20.84
N GLU A 68 7.65 0.23 -21.83
CA GLU A 68 9.10 0.03 -21.61
C GLU A 68 9.62 0.90 -20.46
N PHE A 69 9.10 2.13 -20.37
CA PHE A 69 9.28 3.03 -19.24
C PHE A 69 7.92 3.36 -18.63
N PRO A 70 7.53 2.68 -17.53
CA PRO A 70 6.22 2.92 -16.92
C PRO A 70 6.07 4.35 -16.42
N PHE A 71 4.89 4.95 -16.63
CA PHE A 71 4.56 6.29 -16.13
C PHE A 71 3.81 6.18 -14.80
N TYR A 72 4.41 6.63 -13.70
CA TYR A 72 3.87 6.45 -12.34
C TYR A 72 3.07 7.65 -11.84
N PHE A 73 1.90 7.38 -11.26
CA PHE A 73 1.14 8.33 -10.46
C PHE A 73 1.45 8.06 -8.98
N ASN A 74 2.40 8.81 -8.43
CA ASN A 74 3.04 8.46 -7.18
C ASN A 74 2.29 8.92 -5.92
N GLU A 75 1.36 9.88 -6.03
CA GLU A 75 0.74 10.54 -4.87
C GLU A 75 -0.75 10.20 -4.72
N ILE A 76 -1.07 9.31 -3.79
CA ILE A 76 -2.45 8.95 -3.47
C ILE A 76 -3.17 10.13 -2.79
N GLN A 77 -4.37 10.44 -3.26
CA GLN A 77 -5.21 11.52 -2.73
C GLN A 77 -6.42 10.98 -1.94
N SER A 78 -6.97 9.85 -2.38
CA SER A 78 -8.13 9.21 -1.75
C SER A 78 -8.08 7.71 -2.00
N ILE A 79 -8.63 6.94 -1.07
CA ILE A 79 -8.84 5.49 -1.19
C ILE A 79 -10.28 5.20 -0.77
N TYR A 80 -10.93 4.26 -1.45
CA TYR A 80 -12.29 3.84 -1.17
C TYR A 80 -12.41 2.32 -1.19
N LYS A 81 -13.23 1.78 -0.30
CA LYS A 81 -13.59 0.37 -0.23
C LYS A 81 -15.10 0.27 -0.28
N VAL A 82 -15.63 -0.53 -1.20
CA VAL A 82 -17.09 -0.73 -1.30
C VAL A 82 -17.60 -1.41 -0.01
N PRO A 83 -18.68 -0.93 0.61
CA PRO A 83 -19.25 -1.57 1.80
C PRO A 83 -19.57 -3.05 1.53
N GLY A 84 -19.18 -3.94 2.45
CA GLY A 84 -19.37 -5.38 2.30
C GLY A 84 -18.40 -6.09 1.34
N ASP A 85 -17.49 -5.36 0.66
CA ASP A 85 -16.43 -5.95 -0.16
C ASP A 85 -15.06 -5.60 0.43
N ASP A 86 -14.39 -6.60 1.01
CA ASP A 86 -13.02 -6.49 1.54
C ASP A 86 -11.94 -6.87 0.52
N SER A 87 -12.35 -7.29 -0.69
CA SER A 87 -11.43 -7.83 -1.69
C SER A 87 -10.70 -6.75 -2.48
N ARG A 88 -11.24 -5.53 -2.57
CA ARG A 88 -10.75 -4.46 -3.46
C ARG A 88 -10.73 -3.09 -2.81
N PHE A 89 -9.70 -2.32 -3.18
CA PHE A 89 -9.51 -0.93 -2.78
C PHE A 89 -9.30 -0.07 -4.02
N TYR A 90 -10.04 1.02 -4.12
CA TYR A 90 -10.07 1.90 -5.27
C TYR A 90 -9.41 3.23 -4.90
N GLY A 91 -8.27 3.54 -5.51
CA GLY A 91 -7.45 4.68 -5.16
C GLY A 91 -7.36 5.71 -6.28
N VAL A 92 -7.39 6.98 -5.91
CA VAL A 92 -7.03 8.10 -6.78
C VAL A 92 -5.59 8.50 -6.51
N PHE A 93 -4.81 8.63 -7.58
CA PHE A 93 -3.42 9.03 -7.56
C PHE A 93 -3.19 10.21 -8.47
N THR A 94 -2.24 11.07 -8.11
CA THR A 94 -1.77 12.18 -8.93
C THR A 94 -0.27 12.02 -9.21
N THR A 95 0.19 12.73 -10.23
CA THR A 95 1.60 13.09 -10.36
C THR A 95 2.02 14.07 -9.27
N ALA A 96 3.32 14.36 -9.19
CA ALA A 96 3.83 15.41 -8.33
C ALA A 96 3.28 16.78 -8.72
N SER A 97 3.14 17.69 -7.76
CA SER A 97 2.65 19.06 -8.00
C SER A 97 3.56 19.88 -8.92
N THR A 98 4.83 19.48 -9.05
CA THR A 98 5.79 20.07 -9.98
C THR A 98 5.93 19.20 -11.23
N GLY A 99 5.66 19.77 -12.41
CA GLY A 99 5.83 19.10 -13.69
C GLY A 99 4.51 18.78 -14.39
N LEU A 100 4.43 17.58 -14.99
CA LEU A 100 3.26 17.12 -15.74
C LEU A 100 2.08 16.87 -14.80
N MET A 101 1.02 17.66 -14.93
CA MET A 101 -0.20 17.46 -14.16
C MET A 101 -1.00 16.27 -14.72
N GLY A 102 -1.36 15.33 -13.85
CA GLY A 102 -2.23 14.24 -14.22
C GLY A 102 -2.72 13.44 -13.03
N SER A 103 -3.82 12.73 -13.24
CA SER A 103 -4.41 11.82 -12.26
C SER A 103 -4.75 10.48 -12.86
N ALA A 104 -4.83 9.47 -12.01
CA ALA A 104 -5.28 8.14 -12.34
C ALA A 104 -6.12 7.51 -11.23
N ILE A 105 -6.98 6.58 -11.62
CA ILE A 105 -7.73 5.69 -10.74
C ILE A 105 -7.17 4.29 -10.91
N CYS A 106 -6.70 3.70 -9.82
CA CYS A 106 -6.18 2.34 -9.78
C CYS A 106 -6.93 1.50 -8.74
N THR A 107 -7.09 0.21 -9.04
CA THR A 107 -7.71 -0.77 -8.14
C THR A 107 -6.63 -1.68 -7.60
N PHE A 108 -6.67 -2.02 -6.32
CA PHE A 108 -5.76 -2.97 -5.68
C PHE A 108 -6.56 -4.08 -5.02
N THR A 109 -6.15 -5.32 -5.20
CA THR A 109 -6.79 -6.46 -4.55
C THR A 109 -6.14 -6.72 -3.18
N ILE A 110 -6.92 -7.26 -2.23
CA ILE A 110 -6.36 -7.70 -0.95
C ILE A 110 -5.32 -8.80 -1.12
N GLY A 111 -5.47 -9.66 -2.14
CA GLY A 111 -4.52 -10.71 -2.46
C GLY A 111 -3.15 -10.16 -2.89
N ASP A 112 -3.12 -9.13 -3.73
CA ASP A 112 -1.87 -8.47 -4.13
C ASP A 112 -1.20 -7.74 -2.96
N ILE A 113 -2.01 -7.13 -2.09
CA ILE A 113 -1.52 -6.50 -0.86
C ILE A 113 -0.87 -7.54 0.06
N GLN A 114 -1.54 -8.69 0.30
CA GLN A 114 -1.01 -9.77 1.12
C GLN A 114 0.28 -10.36 0.53
N LYS A 115 0.29 -10.60 -0.79
CA LYS A 115 1.46 -11.08 -1.53
C LYS A 115 2.68 -10.17 -1.36
N ALA A 116 2.49 -8.84 -1.36
CA ALA A 116 3.59 -7.90 -1.12
C ALA A 116 4.16 -8.03 0.30
N PHE A 117 3.31 -8.21 1.31
CA PHE A 117 3.73 -8.39 2.70
C PHE A 117 4.33 -9.78 3.01
N GLU A 118 4.00 -10.79 2.20
CA GLU A 118 4.64 -12.12 2.20
C GLU A 118 5.97 -12.15 1.43
N GLY A 119 6.24 -11.09 0.63
CA GLY A 119 7.46 -10.93 -0.15
C GLY A 119 8.72 -10.63 0.68
N LYS A 120 9.79 -10.21 0.01
CA LYS A 120 11.06 -9.88 0.67
C LYS A 120 10.96 -8.52 1.37
N PHE A 121 11.67 -8.38 2.48
CA PHE A 121 11.88 -7.09 3.12
C PHE A 121 12.92 -6.28 2.32
N LYS A 122 12.89 -4.96 2.47
CA LYS A 122 13.88 -4.06 1.89
C LYS A 122 14.84 -3.58 2.98
N GLU A 123 16.14 -3.70 2.76
CA GLU A 123 17.18 -3.24 3.68
C GLU A 123 18.09 -2.18 3.05
N GLN A 124 18.63 -1.31 3.89
CA GLN A 124 19.74 -0.44 3.56
C GLN A 124 20.85 -0.71 4.59
N ALA A 125 21.92 -1.39 4.17
CA ALA A 125 22.96 -1.85 5.09
C ALA A 125 23.71 -0.71 5.80
N SER A 126 23.89 0.42 5.11
CA SER A 126 24.43 1.67 5.66
C SER A 126 23.77 2.87 5.00
N SER A 127 23.90 4.06 5.56
CA SER A 127 23.27 5.28 5.01
C SER A 127 23.67 5.59 3.57
N SER A 128 24.86 5.14 3.13
CA SER A 128 25.36 5.31 1.76
C SER A 128 25.13 4.09 0.85
N SER A 129 24.66 2.96 1.39
CA SER A 129 24.41 1.75 0.60
C SER A 129 23.12 1.88 -0.23
N ALA A 130 23.07 1.11 -1.32
CA ALA A 130 21.83 0.92 -2.07
C ALA A 130 20.79 0.16 -1.22
N TRP A 131 19.52 0.39 -1.51
CA TRP A 131 18.43 -0.39 -0.94
C TRP A 131 18.29 -1.70 -1.70
N LEU A 132 18.40 -2.82 -0.99
CA LEU A 132 18.41 -4.16 -1.58
C LEU A 132 17.39 -5.08 -0.89
N PRO A 133 16.92 -6.14 -1.56
CA PRO A 133 16.06 -7.13 -0.94
C PRO A 133 16.82 -7.96 0.11
N VAL A 134 16.23 -8.14 1.28
CA VAL A 134 16.76 -9.03 2.33
C VAL A 134 16.66 -10.49 1.85
N ILE A 135 17.75 -11.24 2.02
CA ILE A 135 17.80 -12.67 1.71
C ILE A 135 16.97 -13.43 2.74
N SER A 136 16.16 -14.40 2.29
CA SER A 136 15.23 -15.14 3.15
C SER A 136 15.87 -15.80 4.36
N SER A 137 17.13 -16.25 4.27
CA SER A 137 17.86 -16.86 5.39
C SER A 137 18.21 -15.91 6.53
N LYS A 138 18.12 -14.58 6.31
CA LYS A 138 18.31 -13.56 7.36
C LYS A 138 17.01 -13.17 8.07
N VAL A 139 15.86 -13.64 7.59
CA VAL A 139 14.56 -13.33 8.20
C VAL A 139 14.38 -14.26 9.42
N PRO A 140 14.18 -13.73 10.63
CA PRO A 140 13.99 -14.55 11.82
C PRO A 140 12.60 -15.20 11.85
N GLU A 141 12.45 -16.24 12.68
CA GLU A 141 11.17 -16.88 12.96
C GLU A 141 10.68 -16.59 14.40
N PRO A 142 9.37 -16.41 14.63
CA PRO A 142 8.29 -16.37 13.63
C PRO A 142 8.43 -15.16 12.69
N ARG A 143 8.04 -15.33 11.42
CA ARG A 143 8.14 -14.29 10.40
C ARG A 143 7.60 -12.93 10.89
N PRO A 144 8.43 -11.86 10.86
CA PRO A 144 8.02 -10.51 11.26
C PRO A 144 6.75 -10.02 10.55
N GLY A 145 5.85 -9.41 11.31
CA GLY A 145 4.59 -8.84 10.80
C GLY A 145 3.48 -9.86 10.52
N THR A 146 3.62 -11.10 11.00
CA THR A 146 2.52 -12.08 11.10
C THR A 146 1.78 -11.92 12.43
N CYS A 147 0.48 -12.21 12.44
CA CYS A 147 -0.33 -12.11 13.66
C CYS A 147 -0.12 -13.33 14.55
N VAL A 148 0.36 -13.09 15.77
CA VAL A 148 0.52 -14.08 16.82
C VAL A 148 -0.52 -13.84 17.93
N ASN A 149 -0.67 -14.81 18.84
CA ASN A 149 -1.60 -14.66 19.96
C ASN A 149 -1.16 -13.60 20.97
N ASP A 150 0.15 -13.48 21.22
CA ASP A 150 0.74 -12.49 22.10
C ASP A 150 2.03 -11.95 21.48
N THR A 151 2.06 -10.67 21.13
CA THR A 151 3.26 -10.04 20.56
C THR A 151 4.34 -9.79 21.62
N ALA A 152 3.97 -9.76 22.91
CA ALA A 152 4.94 -9.60 23.99
C ALA A 152 5.83 -10.84 24.16
N SER A 153 5.38 -12.02 23.71
CA SER A 153 6.18 -13.25 23.72
C SER A 153 7.13 -13.39 22.53
N LEU A 154 7.17 -12.43 21.60
CA LEU A 154 8.04 -12.50 20.43
C LEU A 154 9.52 -12.40 20.83
N PRO A 155 10.43 -13.16 20.16
CA PRO A 155 11.86 -13.03 20.39
C PRO A 155 12.38 -11.63 20.06
N ASP A 156 13.36 -11.16 20.83
CA ASP A 156 14.02 -9.87 20.60
C ASP A 156 14.65 -9.77 19.19
N THR A 157 15.04 -10.89 18.59
CA THR A 157 15.54 -10.95 17.21
C THR A 157 14.49 -10.53 16.19
N VAL A 158 13.23 -10.96 16.36
CA VAL A 158 12.08 -10.59 15.51
C VAL A 158 11.73 -9.13 15.71
N LEU A 159 11.67 -8.67 16.97
CA LEU A 159 11.33 -7.28 17.32
C LEU A 159 12.39 -6.28 16.82
N ASN A 160 13.68 -6.63 16.93
CA ASN A 160 14.75 -5.81 16.38
C ASN A 160 14.73 -5.79 14.85
N PHE A 161 14.43 -6.93 14.22
CA PHE A 161 14.34 -7.02 12.77
C PHE A 161 13.22 -6.14 12.21
N ILE A 162 11.99 -6.26 12.73
CA ILE A 162 10.85 -5.50 12.20
C ILE A 162 11.02 -3.99 12.38
N ARG A 163 11.66 -3.58 13.49
CA ARG A 163 11.98 -2.18 13.78
C ARG A 163 12.88 -1.56 12.70
N SER A 164 13.86 -2.31 12.20
CA SER A 164 14.78 -1.83 11.16
C SER A 164 14.32 -2.13 9.73
N HIS A 165 13.40 -3.07 9.54
CA HIS A 165 12.90 -3.50 8.23
C HIS A 165 11.38 -3.34 8.06
N PRO A 166 10.81 -2.13 8.26
CA PRO A 166 9.37 -1.93 8.12
C PRO A 166 8.90 -1.89 6.66
N LEU A 167 9.80 -1.76 5.69
CA LEU A 167 9.48 -1.57 4.26
C LEU A 167 9.63 -2.90 3.50
N MET A 168 8.60 -3.27 2.75
CA MET A 168 8.66 -4.40 1.80
C MET A 168 9.38 -4.00 0.51
N ASP A 169 10.11 -4.95 -0.08
CA ASP A 169 10.83 -4.74 -1.33
C ASP A 169 9.89 -4.66 -2.55
N SER A 170 8.91 -5.56 -2.60
CA SER A 170 7.91 -5.59 -3.67
C SER A 170 6.85 -4.50 -3.49
N ALA A 171 6.52 -3.83 -4.58
CA ALA A 171 5.35 -2.95 -4.65
C ALA A 171 4.07 -3.77 -4.87
N VAL A 172 2.96 -3.27 -4.37
CA VAL A 172 1.62 -3.79 -4.66
C VAL A 172 1.22 -3.33 -6.05
N SER A 173 1.11 -4.27 -6.98
CA SER A 173 0.61 -4.00 -8.34
C SER A 173 -0.88 -3.70 -8.32
N HIS A 174 -1.32 -2.81 -9.22
CA HIS A 174 -2.74 -2.56 -9.45
C HIS A 174 -3.34 -3.66 -10.34
N GLU A 175 -4.64 -3.88 -10.19
CA GLU A 175 -5.44 -4.81 -11.00
C GLU A 175 -5.43 -4.37 -12.48
N ASN A 176 -5.46 -5.32 -13.40
CA ASN A 176 -5.55 -5.13 -14.86
C ASN A 176 -4.31 -4.53 -15.56
N GLU A 177 -3.14 -4.47 -14.91
CA GLU A 177 -1.85 -4.00 -15.47
C GLU A 177 -1.81 -2.54 -15.98
N LYS A 178 -2.95 -1.84 -15.93
CA LYS A 178 -3.07 -0.42 -16.26
C LYS A 178 -4.11 0.26 -15.36
N PRO A 179 -4.06 1.59 -15.20
CA PRO A 179 -5.08 2.30 -14.45
C PRO A 179 -6.45 2.15 -15.11
N ILE A 180 -7.51 2.10 -14.29
CA ILE A 180 -8.90 2.05 -14.75
C ILE A 180 -9.23 3.27 -15.59
N TYR A 181 -8.76 4.43 -15.15
CA TYR A 181 -8.91 5.70 -15.86
C TYR A 181 -7.72 6.60 -15.53
N TYR A 182 -7.30 7.42 -16.48
CA TYR A 182 -6.32 8.46 -16.24
C TYR A 182 -6.61 9.69 -17.11
N LYS A 183 -6.22 10.87 -16.63
CA LYS A 183 -6.43 12.13 -17.33
C LYS A 183 -5.29 13.11 -17.05
N ARG A 184 -4.85 13.79 -18.11
CA ARG A 184 -3.87 14.88 -18.05
C ARG A 184 -4.54 16.18 -17.62
N ASP A 185 -3.75 17.10 -17.07
CA ASP A 185 -4.14 18.47 -16.73
C ASP A 185 -5.34 18.57 -15.78
N LEU A 186 -5.53 17.55 -14.97
CA LEU A 186 -6.61 17.47 -13.99
C LEU A 186 -6.14 16.72 -12.74
N PHE A 187 -6.37 17.32 -11.57
CA PHE A 187 -6.17 16.67 -10.28
C PHE A 187 -7.49 16.19 -9.68
N PHE A 188 -7.60 14.87 -9.57
CA PHE A 188 -8.63 14.21 -8.81
C PHE A 188 -8.33 14.33 -7.30
N THR A 189 -9.38 14.44 -6.51
CA THR A 189 -9.29 14.72 -5.07
C THR A 189 -9.89 13.60 -4.22
N ARG A 190 -11.14 13.23 -4.51
CA ARG A 190 -11.91 12.21 -3.79
C ARG A 190 -12.50 11.20 -4.76
N LEU A 191 -12.76 9.99 -4.26
CA LEU A 191 -13.38 8.91 -5.03
C LEU A 191 -14.40 8.19 -4.17
N VAL A 192 -15.55 7.90 -4.76
CA VAL A 192 -16.48 6.87 -4.29
C VAL A 192 -16.80 5.91 -5.44
N VAL A 193 -17.08 4.65 -5.10
CA VAL A 193 -17.34 3.60 -6.08
C VAL A 193 -18.64 2.90 -5.73
N ASP A 194 -19.44 2.62 -6.75
CA ASP A 194 -20.70 1.88 -6.64
C ASP A 194 -20.66 0.63 -7.53
N LYS A 195 -21.30 -0.44 -7.08
CA LYS A 195 -21.42 -1.70 -7.84
C LYS A 195 -22.88 -1.93 -8.18
N VAL A 196 -23.21 -1.76 -9.45
CA VAL A 196 -24.58 -1.82 -9.95
C VAL A 196 -24.79 -3.13 -10.69
N LYS A 197 -25.83 -3.87 -10.31
CA LYS A 197 -26.28 -5.06 -11.04
C LYS A 197 -27.44 -4.66 -11.95
N VAL A 198 -27.31 -4.97 -13.22
CA VAL A 198 -28.33 -4.72 -14.24
C VAL A 198 -28.73 -6.06 -14.84
N ASP A 199 -30.01 -6.39 -14.78
CA ASP A 199 -30.53 -7.56 -15.48
C ASP A 199 -30.80 -7.21 -16.93
N MET A 200 -30.09 -7.87 -17.85
CA MET A 200 -30.30 -7.71 -19.28
C MET A 200 -30.79 -9.04 -19.84
N MET A 201 -32.10 -9.13 -20.08
CA MET A 201 -32.78 -10.32 -20.63
C MET A 201 -32.54 -11.61 -19.82
N GLY A 202 -32.51 -11.52 -18.48
CA GLY A 202 -32.29 -12.67 -17.59
C GLY A 202 -30.82 -12.96 -17.32
N HIS A 203 -29.89 -12.17 -17.86
CA HIS A 203 -28.47 -12.25 -17.57
C HIS A 203 -28.05 -11.09 -16.65
N PRO A 204 -27.70 -11.37 -15.37
CA PRO A 204 -27.23 -10.34 -14.47
C PRO A 204 -25.83 -9.88 -14.89
N LEU A 205 -25.72 -8.61 -15.27
CA LEU A 205 -24.47 -7.92 -15.54
C LEU A 205 -24.08 -7.05 -14.33
N GLU A 206 -22.81 -7.05 -13.96
CA GLU A 206 -22.29 -6.23 -12.87
C GLU A 206 -21.38 -5.13 -13.43
N TYR A 207 -21.69 -3.88 -13.10
CA TYR A 207 -20.93 -2.70 -13.48
C TYR A 207 -20.33 -2.05 -12.25
N THR A 208 -19.06 -1.63 -12.35
CA THR A 208 -18.43 -0.79 -11.32
C THR A 208 -18.40 0.66 -11.80
N VAL A 209 -19.08 1.55 -11.08
CA VAL A 209 -19.22 2.96 -11.41
C VAL A 209 -18.33 3.79 -10.49
N TYR A 210 -17.50 4.66 -11.08
CA TYR A 210 -16.52 5.47 -10.37
C TYR A 210 -16.92 6.95 -10.39
N TYR A 211 -17.07 7.55 -9.22
CA TYR A 211 -17.37 8.98 -9.05
C TYR A 211 -16.13 9.68 -8.49
N ALA A 212 -15.35 10.30 -9.37
CA ALA A 212 -14.11 10.99 -9.02
C ALA A 212 -14.32 12.52 -8.99
N GLY A 213 -14.16 13.11 -7.81
CA GLY A 213 -14.19 14.56 -7.62
C GLY A 213 -12.90 15.21 -8.11
N THR A 214 -12.98 16.49 -8.52
CA THR A 214 -11.83 17.28 -8.95
C THR A 214 -11.63 18.48 -8.04
N SER A 215 -10.51 19.19 -8.21
CA SER A 215 -10.25 20.45 -7.50
C SER A 215 -10.98 21.67 -8.10
N LYS A 216 -11.63 21.50 -9.26
CA LYS A 216 -12.50 22.49 -9.90
C LYS A 216 -13.96 22.22 -9.58
#